data_AF-A0A6C2UBB3-F1
#
_entry.id   AF-A0A6C2UBB3-F1
#
_cell.length_a   1.000
_cell.length_b   1.000
_cell.length_c   1.000
_cell.angle_alpha   90.00
_cell.angle_beta   90.00
_cell.angle_gamma   90.00
#
_symmetry.space_group_name_H-M   'P 1'
#
loop_
_entity.id
_entity.type
_entity.pdbx_description
1 polymer ?
#
loop_
_entity_poly.entity_id
_entity_poly.type
_entity_poly.pdbx_seq_one_letter_code
_entity_poly.pdbx_strand_id
1 'polypeptide(L)'
;MIDEFSDEQEDGSIFESFSDIALCTLAVALLLVTLLAISITQNVNVQINRSKFSGGVMRPSLHLECTVPDFGQTTTESLAVERILFAGKPYVAVHLFSPSLALIATDVREGGTVALGEDQTFALQQDLSLYQFMQLAPGIEPGSFEADGQETALLLPSILDKQMVYEPSKDKGYRVNADRYLTKQLLASLWPVYRKPTFAMRRPEEYSKARTRVFVETQTIDRGEGREDHYVVIGHSAYKLPDALDDGSLAWLGGFSSGLTEIVFLGETWSNADRRTNKRIEFFEAEGFRAAADAYRDYAFPTIGTPELTAVYAKLIEAGYSRERAEQRSRYAMAQLKVSEALLAGELEAAPGELYPPLLAHPNAWKSYVEHFEKEQPDPPKWFYREFLDRLGFDRMAIEATIQ
;
A
#
# COMPACT_ATOMS: atom_id res chain seq x y z
N MET A 1 59.96 16.34 -80.47
CA MET A 1 59.97 14.98 -79.94
C MET A 1 60.71 15.06 -78.60
N ILE A 2 60.05 15.18 -77.44
CA ILE A 2 58.67 14.74 -77.06
C ILE A 2 58.56 13.22 -77.30
N ASP A 3 58.25 12.34 -76.35
CA ASP A 3 57.73 12.45 -74.96
C ASP A 3 58.80 12.10 -73.89
N GLU A 4 58.73 12.32 -72.56
CA GLU A 4 57.68 12.56 -71.55
C GLU A 4 57.21 11.30 -70.75
N PHE A 5 57.18 11.46 -69.41
CA PHE A 5 56.75 10.55 -68.31
C PHE A 5 57.55 9.23 -68.05
N SER A 6 57.70 8.69 -66.82
CA SER A 6 57.82 9.26 -65.45
C SER A 6 58.10 8.15 -64.39
N ASP A 7 59.09 8.32 -63.50
CA ASP A 7 59.40 7.39 -62.37
C ASP A 7 58.90 7.93 -61.01
N GLU A 8 57.59 8.07 -60.83
CA GLU A 8 56.97 8.50 -59.54
C GLU A 8 55.73 7.65 -59.21
N GLN A 9 55.89 6.41 -58.72
CA GLN A 9 54.73 5.62 -58.27
C GLN A 9 54.91 4.51 -57.21
N GLU A 10 56.03 4.45 -56.45
CA GLU A 10 56.16 3.46 -55.36
C GLU A 10 56.05 4.05 -53.92
N ASP A 11 56.52 5.28 -53.66
CA ASP A 11 56.48 5.85 -52.29
C ASP A 11 55.07 6.26 -51.80
N GLY A 12 54.14 6.56 -52.69
CA GLY A 12 52.77 6.98 -52.33
C GLY A 12 51.96 5.88 -51.63
N SER A 13 52.09 4.64 -52.09
CA SER A 13 51.36 3.46 -51.59
C SER A 13 51.62 3.17 -50.12
N ILE A 14 52.86 3.36 -49.67
CA ILE A 14 53.25 3.11 -48.28
C ILE A 14 52.69 4.22 -47.38
N PHE A 15 52.75 5.49 -47.79
CA PHE A 15 52.19 6.59 -47.00
C PHE A 15 50.66 6.56 -46.91
N GLU A 16 49.94 6.17 -47.99
CA GLU A 16 48.49 5.95 -47.94
C GLU A 16 48.14 4.80 -46.98
N SER A 17 48.85 3.67 -47.06
CA SER A 17 48.68 2.53 -46.13
C SER A 17 48.89 2.91 -44.66
N PHE A 18 49.95 3.65 -44.34
CA PHE A 18 50.18 4.15 -42.98
C PHE A 18 49.15 5.19 -42.53
N SER A 19 48.68 6.05 -43.45
CA SER A 19 47.62 7.03 -43.18
C SER A 19 46.30 6.34 -42.85
N ASP A 20 45.89 5.35 -43.64
CA ASP A 20 44.65 4.59 -43.39
C ASP A 20 44.70 3.81 -42.08
N ILE A 21 45.83 3.17 -41.76
CA ILE A 21 46.00 2.49 -40.47
C ILE A 21 45.96 3.49 -39.30
N ALA A 22 46.61 4.65 -39.42
CA ALA A 22 46.57 5.69 -38.40
C ALA A 22 45.17 6.29 -38.21
N LEU A 23 44.43 6.53 -39.30
CA LEU A 23 43.09 7.13 -39.29
C LEU A 23 42.05 6.12 -38.77
N CYS A 24 42.18 4.84 -39.13
CA CYS A 24 41.36 3.76 -38.57
C CYS A 24 41.65 3.55 -37.07
N THR A 25 42.91 3.61 -36.65
CA THR A 25 43.31 3.56 -35.23
C THR A 25 42.76 4.76 -34.45
N LEU A 26 42.81 5.96 -35.03
CA LEU A 26 42.23 7.18 -34.45
C LEU A 26 40.70 7.06 -34.33
N ALA A 27 40.02 6.54 -35.36
CA ALA A 27 38.57 6.35 -35.33
C ALA A 27 38.15 5.33 -34.27
N VAL A 28 38.89 4.21 -34.14
CA VAL A 28 38.66 3.22 -33.07
C VAL A 28 38.97 3.80 -31.69
N ALA A 29 40.07 4.55 -31.54
CA ALA A 29 40.41 5.21 -30.28
C ALA A 29 39.36 6.25 -29.87
N LEU A 30 38.88 7.08 -30.81
CA LEU A 30 37.77 8.00 -30.58
C LEU A 30 36.51 7.25 -30.18
N LEU A 31 36.12 6.20 -30.92
CA LEU A 31 34.91 5.41 -30.62
C LEU A 31 35.00 4.72 -29.24
N LEU A 32 36.17 4.21 -28.86
CA LEU A 32 36.45 3.70 -27.50
C LEU A 32 36.39 4.80 -26.44
N VAL A 33 36.89 6.01 -26.73
CA VAL A 33 36.76 7.17 -25.83
C VAL A 33 35.31 7.64 -25.72
N THR A 34 34.51 7.61 -26.78
CA THR A 34 33.07 7.93 -26.71
C THR A 34 32.32 6.85 -25.95
N LEU A 35 32.62 5.57 -26.15
CA LEU A 35 32.04 4.47 -25.36
C LEU A 35 32.44 4.55 -23.88
N LEU A 36 33.70 4.90 -23.59
CA LEU A 36 34.19 5.11 -22.23
C LEU A 36 33.53 6.34 -21.60
N ALA A 37 33.37 7.44 -22.33
CA ALA A 37 32.64 8.62 -21.88
C ALA A 37 31.17 8.32 -21.61
N ILE A 38 30.49 7.61 -22.52
CA ILE A 38 29.11 7.14 -22.32
C ILE A 38 29.03 6.22 -21.09
N SER A 39 29.97 5.29 -20.92
CA SER A 39 30.05 4.39 -19.76
C SER A 39 30.29 5.13 -18.45
N ILE A 40 31.16 6.15 -18.44
CA ILE A 40 31.42 7.01 -17.28
C ILE A 40 30.21 7.90 -16.98
N THR A 41 29.53 8.43 -18.00
CA THR A 41 28.28 9.20 -17.83
C THR A 41 27.11 8.30 -17.42
N GLN A 42 27.18 7.01 -17.72
CA GLN A 42 26.26 5.97 -17.26
C GLN A 42 26.67 5.34 -15.92
N ASN A 43 27.73 5.83 -15.25
CA ASN A 43 27.86 5.67 -13.79
C ASN A 43 26.82 6.56 -13.08
N VAL A 44 25.54 6.28 -13.35
CA VAL A 44 24.49 6.48 -12.37
C VAL A 44 24.98 5.77 -11.11
N ASN A 45 25.14 6.50 -10.01
CA ASN A 45 25.38 5.88 -8.71
C ASN A 45 24.11 5.11 -8.34
N VAL A 46 24.05 3.86 -8.77
CA VAL A 46 23.01 2.89 -8.43
C VAL A 46 23.24 2.52 -6.96
N GLN A 47 22.60 3.28 -6.08
CA GLN A 47 22.49 2.89 -4.68
C GLN A 47 21.35 1.87 -4.59
N ILE A 48 21.71 0.66 -4.18
CA ILE A 48 20.74 -0.37 -3.81
C ILE A 48 20.18 0.06 -2.45
N ASN A 49 18.92 0.50 -2.43
CA ASN A 49 18.26 0.84 -1.18
C ASN A 49 17.91 -0.45 -0.44
N ARG A 50 18.51 -0.66 0.74
CA ARG A 50 18.39 -1.91 1.51
C ARG A 50 17.06 -2.06 2.23
N SER A 51 16.29 -0.99 2.38
CA SER A 51 14.98 -1.00 3.03
C SER A 51 13.82 -0.99 2.04
N LYS A 52 14.06 -0.90 0.73
CA LYS A 52 12.99 -0.82 -0.30
C LYS A 52 12.98 -2.04 -1.21
N PHE A 53 11.80 -2.59 -1.48
CA PHE A 53 11.61 -3.80 -2.28
C PHE A 53 10.49 -3.63 -3.30
N SER A 54 10.78 -3.85 -4.58
CA SER A 54 9.83 -3.74 -5.70
C SER A 54 9.36 -5.09 -6.20
N GLY A 55 8.10 -5.16 -6.66
CA GLY A 55 7.49 -6.37 -7.22
C GLY A 55 7.74 -6.57 -8.73
N GLY A 56 7.08 -7.59 -9.29
CA GLY A 56 7.22 -8.02 -10.69
C GLY A 56 6.72 -7.03 -11.76
N VAL A 57 6.75 -7.44 -13.04
CA VAL A 57 6.57 -6.53 -14.20
C VAL A 57 5.11 -6.14 -14.50
N MET A 58 4.13 -6.77 -13.85
CA MET A 58 2.71 -6.52 -14.10
C MET A 58 2.28 -5.14 -13.58
N ARG A 59 1.24 -4.53 -14.17
CA ARG A 59 0.63 -3.32 -13.58
C ARG A 59 -0.04 -3.67 -12.25
N PRO A 60 0.02 -2.79 -11.23
CA PRO A 60 -0.72 -3.01 -10.01
C PRO A 60 -2.20 -3.00 -10.35
N SER A 61 -2.93 -3.93 -9.76
CA SER A 61 -4.37 -3.95 -9.83
C SER A 61 -4.91 -4.32 -8.46
N LEU A 62 -5.67 -3.38 -7.92
CA LEU A 62 -6.37 -3.46 -6.66
C LEU A 62 -7.78 -2.96 -6.95
N HIS A 63 -8.74 -3.61 -6.33
CA HIS A 63 -10.10 -3.16 -6.22
C HIS A 63 -10.38 -2.84 -4.76
N LEU A 64 -11.00 -1.68 -4.55
CA LEU A 64 -11.60 -1.29 -3.29
C LEU A 64 -13.06 -0.99 -3.59
N GLU A 65 -13.94 -1.61 -2.84
CA GLU A 65 -15.38 -1.41 -2.90
C GLU A 65 -15.90 -1.26 -1.47
N CYS A 66 -16.76 -0.27 -1.22
CA CYS A 66 -17.41 -0.07 0.06
C CYS A 66 -18.88 -0.45 -0.03
N THR A 67 -19.34 -1.37 0.81
CA THR A 67 -20.76 -1.76 0.89
C THR A 67 -21.34 -1.58 2.28
N VAL A 68 -22.67 -1.63 2.38
CA VAL A 68 -23.44 -1.46 3.62
C VAL A 68 -24.22 -2.75 3.91
N PRO A 69 -23.60 -3.77 4.54
CA PRO A 69 -24.27 -5.04 4.82
C PRO A 69 -25.33 -4.90 5.94
N ASP A 70 -26.49 -5.53 5.75
CA ASP A 70 -27.53 -5.64 6.77
C ASP A 70 -27.40 -6.95 7.57
N PHE A 71 -26.61 -6.90 8.64
CA PHE A 71 -26.45 -8.01 9.59
C PHE A 71 -27.75 -8.41 10.32
N GLY A 72 -28.82 -7.63 10.22
CA GLY A 72 -30.14 -8.01 10.73
C GLY A 72 -30.82 -9.08 9.90
N GLN A 73 -30.46 -9.22 8.62
CA GLN A 73 -31.01 -10.23 7.69
C GLN A 73 -30.13 -11.48 7.56
N THR A 74 -28.86 -11.41 7.96
CA THR A 74 -27.94 -12.56 7.96
C THR A 74 -28.42 -13.64 8.94
N THR A 75 -28.64 -14.86 8.46
CA THR A 75 -29.00 -16.04 9.28
C THR A 75 -27.80 -16.91 9.65
N THR A 76 -26.66 -16.68 9.02
CA THR A 76 -25.42 -17.47 9.12
C THR A 76 -24.84 -17.44 10.55
N GLU A 77 -24.45 -18.59 11.08
CA GLU A 77 -23.89 -18.73 12.44
C GLU A 77 -22.48 -18.15 12.57
N SER A 78 -21.66 -18.20 11.51
CA SER A 78 -20.33 -17.59 11.47
C SER A 78 -20.33 -16.07 11.72
N LEU A 79 -21.47 -15.41 11.46
CA LEU A 79 -21.69 -13.97 11.63
C LEU A 79 -22.60 -13.65 12.82
N ALA A 80 -22.79 -14.60 13.75
CA ALA A 80 -23.62 -14.38 14.94
C ALA A 80 -23.14 -13.21 15.82
N VAL A 81 -21.83 -12.97 15.87
CA VAL A 81 -21.24 -11.88 16.66
C VAL A 81 -21.50 -10.54 15.98
N GLU A 82 -21.32 -10.46 14.66
CA GLU A 82 -21.58 -9.28 13.84
C GLU A 82 -23.06 -8.91 13.92
N ARG A 83 -23.96 -9.91 13.89
CA ARG A 83 -25.40 -9.76 14.14
C ARG A 83 -25.69 -9.21 15.55
N ILE A 84 -25.05 -9.72 16.61
CA ILE A 84 -25.19 -9.20 17.99
C ILE A 84 -24.73 -7.73 18.12
N LEU A 85 -23.67 -7.36 17.39
CA LEU A 85 -23.02 -6.06 17.48
C LEU A 85 -23.67 -4.98 16.58
N PHE A 86 -24.06 -5.35 15.36
CA PHE A 86 -24.33 -4.41 14.25
C PHE A 86 -25.71 -4.58 13.59
N ALA A 87 -26.55 -5.56 13.96
CA ALA A 87 -27.90 -5.66 13.40
C ALA A 87 -28.71 -4.37 13.63
N GLY A 88 -29.26 -3.81 12.54
CA GLY A 88 -30.02 -2.56 12.55
C GLY A 88 -29.18 -1.30 12.84
N LYS A 89 -27.86 -1.34 12.65
CA LYS A 89 -26.94 -0.21 12.89
C LYS A 89 -26.12 0.13 11.62
N PRO A 90 -25.61 1.38 11.50
CA PRO A 90 -24.71 1.73 10.39
C PRO A 90 -23.42 0.91 10.44
N TYR A 91 -23.11 0.22 9.35
CA TYR A 91 -21.85 -0.50 9.17
C TYR A 91 -21.41 -0.37 7.72
N VAL A 92 -20.14 -0.02 7.51
CA VAL A 92 -19.50 -0.05 6.18
C VAL A 92 -18.43 -1.14 6.17
N ALA A 93 -18.56 -2.06 5.21
CA ALA A 93 -17.52 -3.02 4.83
C ALA A 93 -16.63 -2.39 3.76
N VAL A 94 -15.34 -2.74 3.78
CA VAL A 94 -14.36 -2.37 2.75
C VAL A 94 -13.75 -3.65 2.20
N HIS A 95 -14.07 -3.94 0.95
CA HIS A 95 -13.56 -5.08 0.21
C HIS A 95 -12.26 -4.67 -0.48
N LEU A 96 -11.16 -5.35 -0.17
CA LEU A 96 -9.81 -4.98 -0.65
C LEU A 96 -9.18 -6.18 -1.37
N PHE A 97 -9.23 -6.21 -2.70
CA PHE A 97 -8.87 -7.42 -3.46
C PHE A 97 -7.98 -7.17 -4.68
N SER A 98 -7.24 -8.22 -5.07
CA SER A 98 -6.38 -8.26 -6.26
C SER A 98 -7.05 -9.06 -7.39
N PRO A 99 -7.32 -8.47 -8.56
CA PRO A 99 -7.76 -9.21 -9.75
C PRO A 99 -6.57 -9.80 -10.54
N SER A 100 -5.31 -9.52 -10.15
CA SER A 100 -4.13 -10.19 -10.73
C SER A 100 -4.23 -11.72 -10.61
N LEU A 101 -5.02 -12.20 -9.65
CA LEU A 101 -5.35 -13.61 -9.39
C LEU A 101 -6.78 -14.00 -9.84
N ALA A 102 -7.59 -13.07 -10.35
CA ALA A 102 -9.02 -13.29 -10.60
C ALA A 102 -9.52 -12.65 -11.91
N LEU A 103 -9.82 -13.49 -12.91
CA LEU A 103 -10.51 -13.13 -14.16
C LEU A 103 -12.04 -12.98 -13.99
N ILE A 104 -12.52 -12.69 -12.78
CA ILE A 104 -13.91 -12.90 -12.35
C ILE A 104 -14.59 -11.57 -12.00
N ALA A 105 -15.91 -11.50 -12.17
CA ALA A 105 -16.74 -10.45 -11.58
C ALA A 105 -17.15 -10.84 -10.14
N THR A 106 -17.31 -9.83 -9.27
CA THR A 106 -17.66 -9.97 -7.85
C THR A 106 -19.11 -9.56 -7.57
N ASP A 107 -19.65 -10.06 -6.46
CA ASP A 107 -20.94 -9.73 -5.86
C ASP A 107 -20.80 -9.80 -4.32
N VAL A 108 -21.71 -9.20 -3.54
CA VAL A 108 -21.64 -9.20 -2.07
C VAL A 108 -22.90 -9.84 -1.50
N ARG A 109 -22.73 -10.97 -0.79
CA ARG A 109 -23.83 -11.76 -0.23
C ARG A 109 -23.59 -12.09 1.23
N GLU A 110 -24.62 -11.95 2.05
CA GLU A 110 -24.59 -12.21 3.51
C GLU A 110 -23.55 -11.40 4.31
N GLY A 111 -22.96 -10.36 3.70
CA GLY A 111 -21.85 -9.57 4.29
C GLY A 111 -20.45 -10.05 3.89
N GLY A 112 -20.34 -11.00 2.96
CA GLY A 112 -19.09 -11.46 2.36
C GLY A 112 -18.99 -11.21 0.85
N THR A 113 -17.80 -10.93 0.34
CA THR A 113 -17.50 -10.90 -1.11
C THR A 113 -17.55 -12.31 -1.70
N VAL A 114 -18.35 -12.50 -2.74
CA VAL A 114 -18.46 -13.76 -3.50
C VAL A 114 -18.15 -13.53 -4.98
N ALA A 115 -17.75 -14.61 -5.66
CA ALA A 115 -17.56 -14.58 -7.11
C ALA A 115 -18.88 -14.82 -7.85
N LEU A 116 -18.99 -14.22 -9.04
CA LEU A 116 -20.09 -14.47 -9.98
C LEU A 116 -19.84 -15.68 -10.89
N GLY A 117 -18.74 -16.42 -10.71
CA GLY A 117 -18.46 -17.68 -11.39
C GLY A 117 -18.81 -18.89 -10.51
N GLU A 118 -19.48 -19.89 -11.08
CA GLU A 118 -20.09 -21.01 -10.33
C GLU A 118 -19.09 -21.88 -9.54
N ASP A 119 -17.81 -21.93 -9.96
CA ASP A 119 -16.79 -22.86 -9.43
C ASP A 119 -15.55 -22.18 -8.78
N GLN A 120 -15.54 -20.85 -8.59
CA GLN A 120 -14.34 -20.14 -8.09
C GLN A 120 -14.67 -19.27 -6.89
N THR A 121 -14.45 -19.76 -5.67
CA THR A 121 -14.68 -18.99 -4.44
C THR A 121 -13.46 -18.14 -4.06
N PHE A 122 -13.71 -16.88 -3.67
CA PHE A 122 -12.71 -16.01 -3.03
C PHE A 122 -12.44 -16.40 -1.57
N ALA A 123 -12.36 -17.70 -1.26
CA ALA A 123 -12.47 -18.28 0.08
C ALA A 123 -11.37 -17.91 1.09
N LEU A 124 -10.45 -17.01 0.72
CA LEU A 124 -9.33 -16.49 1.51
C LEU A 124 -9.17 -14.96 1.38
N GLN A 125 -10.10 -14.23 0.76
CA GLN A 125 -10.04 -12.77 0.74
C GLN A 125 -10.82 -12.20 1.93
N GLN A 126 -10.12 -11.42 2.76
CA GLN A 126 -10.67 -10.88 3.99
C GLN A 126 -11.38 -9.54 3.73
N ASP A 127 -12.70 -9.51 3.97
CA ASP A 127 -13.45 -8.27 4.02
C ASP A 127 -13.12 -7.51 5.31
N LEU A 128 -12.72 -6.24 5.18
CA LEU A 128 -12.34 -5.40 6.31
C LEU A 128 -13.55 -4.60 6.79
N SER A 129 -13.69 -4.42 8.10
CA SER A 129 -14.50 -3.32 8.61
C SER A 129 -13.85 -1.99 8.22
N LEU A 130 -14.65 -0.94 7.96
CA LEU A 130 -14.14 0.41 7.66
C LEU A 130 -13.05 0.87 8.65
N TYR A 131 -13.22 0.64 9.95
CA TYR A 131 -12.21 1.00 10.95
C TYR A 131 -10.91 0.18 10.84
N GLN A 132 -10.96 -1.11 10.48
CA GLN A 132 -9.75 -1.89 10.18
C GLN A 132 -9.06 -1.39 8.91
N PHE A 133 -9.82 -1.00 7.88
CA PHE A 133 -9.23 -0.39 6.69
C PHE A 133 -8.58 0.97 7.01
N MET A 134 -9.20 1.80 7.86
CA MET A 134 -8.59 3.05 8.36
C MET A 134 -7.35 2.78 9.22
N GLN A 135 -7.26 1.66 9.92
CA GLN A 135 -6.04 1.26 10.63
C GLN A 135 -4.90 0.90 9.66
N LEU A 136 -5.23 0.25 8.54
CA LEU A 136 -4.28 -0.13 7.49
C LEU A 136 -3.82 1.07 6.63
N ALA A 137 -4.75 1.93 6.23
CA ALA A 137 -4.56 3.04 5.29
C ALA A 137 -3.32 3.93 5.51
N PRO A 138 -2.92 4.35 6.74
CA PRO A 138 -1.72 5.17 6.91
C PRO A 138 -0.43 4.43 6.52
N GLY A 139 -0.43 3.09 6.50
CA GLY A 139 0.67 2.29 5.99
C GLY A 139 0.76 2.23 4.46
N ILE A 140 -0.15 2.88 3.72
CA ILE A 140 -0.17 2.92 2.26
C ILE A 140 -0.11 4.37 1.80
N GLU A 141 0.97 4.75 1.13
CA GLU A 141 1.03 5.98 0.33
C GLU A 141 0.68 5.62 -1.12
N PRO A 142 -0.51 6.00 -1.62
CA PRO A 142 -0.86 5.78 -3.01
C PRO A 142 0.08 6.59 -3.90
N GLY A 143 0.66 5.94 -4.92
CA GLY A 143 1.53 6.65 -5.85
C GLY A 143 0.78 7.82 -6.49
N SER A 144 1.46 8.95 -6.70
CA SER A 144 0.90 10.14 -7.35
C SER A 144 1.80 10.62 -8.48
N PHE A 145 1.22 11.33 -9.45
CA PHE A 145 1.95 12.06 -10.48
C PHE A 145 1.37 13.46 -10.64
N GLU A 146 2.21 14.43 -11.00
CA GLU A 146 1.72 15.77 -11.34
C GLU A 146 1.03 15.75 -12.70
N ALA A 147 -0.21 16.23 -12.73
CA ALA A 147 -1.02 16.43 -13.91
C ALA A 147 -1.59 17.85 -13.88
N ASP A 148 -1.22 18.66 -14.88
CA ASP A 148 -1.71 20.03 -15.08
C ASP A 148 -1.56 20.92 -13.83
N GLY A 149 -0.41 20.82 -13.14
CA GLY A 149 -0.11 21.54 -11.90
C GLY A 149 -0.69 20.91 -10.62
N GLN A 150 -1.24 19.70 -10.70
CA GLN A 150 -1.88 19.02 -9.57
C GLN A 150 -1.44 17.57 -9.44
N GLU A 151 -0.95 17.16 -8.26
CA GLU A 151 -0.83 15.72 -7.95
C GLU A 151 -2.15 14.99 -8.13
N THR A 152 -2.15 13.91 -8.92
CA THR A 152 -3.26 13.00 -9.14
C THR A 152 -2.80 11.58 -8.79
N ALA A 153 -3.67 10.79 -8.17
CA ALA A 153 -3.35 9.40 -7.82
C ALA A 153 -3.09 8.51 -9.04
N LEU A 154 -2.04 7.71 -8.98
CA LEU A 154 -1.82 6.53 -9.82
C LEU A 154 -2.81 5.44 -9.42
N LEU A 155 -3.99 5.51 -10.02
CA LEU A 155 -4.79 4.39 -10.50
C LEU A 155 -4.78 3.11 -9.63
N LEU A 156 -4.96 3.27 -8.33
CA LEU A 156 -5.61 2.27 -7.47
C LEU A 156 -6.71 2.96 -6.65
N PRO A 157 -7.86 2.32 -6.45
CA PRO A 157 -8.32 1.18 -7.21
C PRO A 157 -8.67 1.62 -8.63
N SER A 158 -8.60 0.70 -9.59
CA SER A 158 -9.56 0.81 -10.68
C SER A 158 -10.93 0.54 -10.06
N ILE A 159 -11.69 1.60 -9.77
CA ILE A 159 -13.12 1.46 -9.56
C ILE A 159 -13.63 0.94 -10.89
N LEU A 160 -13.95 -0.36 -10.96
CA LEU A 160 -14.38 -0.98 -12.20
C LEU A 160 -15.65 -0.29 -12.68
N ASP A 161 -15.52 0.50 -13.76
CA ASP A 161 -16.66 1.08 -14.48
C ASP A 161 -17.59 0.02 -15.12
N LYS A 162 -17.31 -1.27 -14.90
CA LYS A 162 -18.19 -2.42 -15.17
C LYS A 162 -19.55 -2.33 -14.44
N GLN A 163 -19.71 -1.46 -13.44
CA GLN A 163 -21.00 -1.17 -12.80
C GLN A 163 -21.73 0.09 -13.35
N MET A 164 -21.33 0.64 -14.52
CA MET A 164 -22.21 1.57 -15.26
C MET A 164 -23.36 0.79 -15.90
N VAL A 165 -24.51 0.73 -15.22
CA VAL A 165 -25.73 0.15 -15.77
C VAL A 165 -26.35 1.16 -16.75
N TYR A 166 -26.46 0.78 -18.02
CA TYR A 166 -27.14 1.59 -19.02
C TYR A 166 -28.67 1.58 -18.75
N GLU A 167 -29.20 2.71 -18.33
CA GLU A 167 -30.63 2.96 -18.06
C GLU A 167 -31.20 3.88 -19.16
N PRO A 168 -31.63 3.36 -20.32
CA PRO A 168 -32.07 4.17 -21.47
C PRO A 168 -33.34 5.01 -21.22
N SER A 169 -34.01 4.81 -20.08
CA SER A 169 -35.16 5.59 -19.63
C SER A 169 -34.81 6.88 -18.88
N LYS A 170 -33.52 7.15 -18.62
CA LYS A 170 -33.04 8.37 -17.95
C LYS A 170 -32.18 9.22 -18.87
N ASP A 171 -32.27 10.54 -18.69
CA ASP A 171 -31.36 11.47 -19.35
C ASP A 171 -29.91 11.16 -18.96
N LYS A 172 -29.02 11.17 -19.96
CA LYS A 172 -27.63 10.66 -19.91
C LYS A 172 -27.44 9.17 -19.63
N GLY A 173 -28.50 8.35 -19.66
CA GLY A 173 -28.44 6.93 -20.00
C GLY A 173 -27.66 5.96 -19.10
N TYR A 174 -26.96 6.38 -18.06
CA TYR A 174 -26.13 5.51 -17.22
C TYR A 174 -26.35 5.79 -15.73
N ARG A 175 -26.58 4.75 -14.93
CA ARG A 175 -26.56 4.81 -13.47
C ARG A 175 -25.24 4.25 -12.93
N VAL A 176 -24.74 4.92 -11.91
CA VAL A 176 -23.63 4.46 -11.05
C VAL A 176 -24.23 3.85 -9.79
N ASN A 177 -23.75 2.68 -9.35
CA ASN A 177 -24.13 2.12 -8.05
C ASN A 177 -23.65 3.00 -6.88
N ALA A 178 -24.43 3.03 -5.79
CA ALA A 178 -24.17 3.92 -4.65
C ALA A 178 -22.80 3.67 -4.00
N ASP A 179 -22.34 2.43 -4.06
CA ASP A 179 -21.08 1.90 -3.51
C ASP A 179 -19.85 2.63 -4.08
N ARG A 180 -19.93 3.13 -5.33
CA ARG A 180 -18.88 3.97 -5.94
C ARG A 180 -18.80 5.37 -5.33
N TYR A 181 -19.91 5.95 -4.88
CA TYR A 181 -19.90 7.24 -4.20
C TYR A 181 -19.25 7.10 -2.82
N LEU A 182 -19.70 6.10 -2.06
CA LEU A 182 -19.15 5.76 -0.73
C LEU A 182 -17.64 5.47 -0.79
N THR A 183 -17.22 4.67 -1.78
CA THR A 183 -15.81 4.37 -2.05
C THR A 183 -15.00 5.63 -2.37
N LYS A 184 -15.48 6.48 -3.28
CA LYS A 184 -14.79 7.74 -3.63
C LYS A 184 -14.68 8.69 -2.45
N GLN A 185 -15.74 8.80 -1.65
CA GLN A 185 -15.77 9.64 -0.47
C GLN A 185 -14.73 9.15 0.56
N LEU A 186 -14.69 7.84 0.85
CA LEU A 186 -13.66 7.25 1.71
C LEU A 186 -12.25 7.55 1.22
N LEU A 187 -11.96 7.28 -0.06
CA LEU A 187 -10.64 7.54 -0.65
C LEU A 187 -10.25 9.02 -0.57
N ALA A 188 -11.18 9.93 -0.85
CA ALA A 188 -10.98 11.38 -0.76
C ALA A 188 -10.76 11.88 0.69
N SER A 189 -11.33 11.19 1.68
CA SER A 189 -11.20 11.51 3.11
C SER A 189 -9.93 10.96 3.76
N LEU A 190 -9.35 9.88 3.21
CA LEU A 190 -8.08 9.30 3.68
C LEU A 190 -6.86 9.82 2.91
N TRP A 191 -7.01 10.03 1.60
CA TRP A 191 -5.94 10.40 0.70
C TRP A 191 -6.37 11.57 -0.20
N PRO A 192 -5.96 12.82 0.11
CA PRO A 192 -6.40 14.01 -0.62
C PRO A 192 -6.16 14.00 -2.14
N VAL A 193 -5.24 13.17 -2.64
CA VAL A 193 -4.97 12.96 -4.07
C VAL A 193 -6.18 12.42 -4.85
N TYR A 194 -7.17 11.79 -4.20
CA TYR A 194 -8.42 11.34 -4.85
C TYR A 194 -9.54 12.39 -4.88
N ARG A 195 -9.34 13.57 -4.26
CA ARG A 195 -10.29 14.71 -4.38
C ARG A 195 -10.26 15.34 -5.77
N LYS A 196 -9.18 15.10 -6.52
CA LYS A 196 -8.91 15.70 -7.83
C LYS A 196 -9.36 14.79 -8.98
N PRO A 197 -9.61 15.33 -10.19
CA PRO A 197 -10.00 14.54 -11.34
C PRO A 197 -8.92 13.50 -11.72
N THR A 198 -9.34 12.25 -11.91
CA THR A 198 -8.45 11.17 -12.39
C THR A 198 -8.23 11.28 -13.91
N PHE A 199 -6.98 11.45 -14.35
CA PHE A 199 -6.64 11.49 -15.77
C PHE A 199 -6.46 10.08 -16.34
N ALA A 200 -7.28 9.70 -17.33
CA ALA A 200 -7.39 8.32 -17.80
C ALA A 200 -6.21 7.83 -18.68
N MET A 201 -5.47 8.72 -19.34
CA MET A 201 -4.32 8.37 -20.18
C MET A 201 -3.21 9.43 -20.05
N ARG A 202 -1.98 8.98 -19.84
CA ARG A 202 -0.74 9.76 -19.75
C ARG A 202 0.42 8.99 -20.40
N ARG A 203 1.62 9.57 -20.49
CA ARG A 203 2.75 8.90 -21.16
C ARG A 203 3.32 7.77 -20.28
N PRO A 204 3.82 6.66 -20.85
CA PRO A 204 4.46 5.57 -20.09
C PRO A 204 5.53 6.04 -19.10
N GLU A 205 6.34 7.04 -19.47
CA GLU A 205 7.39 7.60 -18.60
C GLU A 205 6.83 8.30 -17.34
N GLU A 206 5.68 8.97 -17.43
CA GLU A 206 5.08 9.72 -16.33
C GLU A 206 4.62 8.79 -15.20
N TYR A 207 4.17 7.58 -15.56
CA TYR A 207 3.78 6.53 -14.60
C TYR A 207 4.98 5.98 -13.80
N SER A 208 6.21 6.07 -14.31
CA SER A 208 7.40 5.51 -13.62
C SER A 208 7.77 6.21 -12.32
N LYS A 209 7.34 7.48 -12.17
CA LYS A 209 7.56 8.31 -10.97
C LYS A 209 6.51 8.09 -9.89
N ALA A 210 5.31 7.66 -10.27
CA ALA A 210 4.26 7.36 -9.33
C ALA A 210 4.44 5.93 -8.82
N ARG A 211 4.97 5.79 -7.60
CA ARG A 211 5.10 4.49 -6.93
C ARG A 211 4.24 4.47 -5.70
N THR A 212 3.39 3.46 -5.57
CA THR A 212 2.67 3.22 -4.32
C THR A 212 3.65 2.63 -3.32
N ARG A 213 3.78 3.26 -2.14
CA ARG A 213 4.65 2.75 -1.08
C ARG A 213 3.79 2.11 0.02
N VAL A 214 4.18 0.91 0.43
CA VAL A 214 3.60 0.22 1.59
C VAL A 214 4.65 0.19 2.69
N PHE A 215 4.39 0.90 3.76
CA PHE A 215 5.31 1.03 4.89
C PHE A 215 5.11 -0.13 5.86
N VAL A 216 6.19 -0.86 6.14
CA VAL A 216 6.18 -2.08 6.93
C VAL A 216 7.19 -1.98 8.08
N GLU A 217 6.71 -2.22 9.29
CA GLU A 217 7.55 -2.52 10.45
C GLU A 217 7.45 -4.01 10.80
N THR A 218 8.42 -4.53 11.53
CA THR A 218 8.41 -5.92 12.02
C THR A 218 8.33 -5.97 13.53
N GLN A 219 7.69 -7.01 14.09
CA GLN A 219 7.73 -7.30 15.51
C GLN A 219 8.00 -8.79 15.72
N THR A 220 8.96 -9.12 16.59
CA THR A 220 9.17 -10.48 17.08
C THR A 220 8.63 -10.62 18.51
N ILE A 221 7.89 -11.69 18.78
CA ILE A 221 7.43 -12.04 20.13
C ILE A 221 7.97 -13.42 20.50
N ASP A 222 8.95 -13.46 21.42
CA ASP A 222 9.42 -14.69 22.02
C ASP A 222 8.30 -15.35 22.86
N ARG A 223 8.01 -16.62 22.57
CA ARG A 223 7.02 -17.45 23.28
C ARG A 223 7.68 -18.38 24.30
N GLY A 224 9.00 -18.31 24.46
CA GLY A 224 9.80 -19.28 25.18
C GLY A 224 10.16 -20.49 24.31
N GLU A 225 11.04 -21.34 24.83
CA GLU A 225 11.50 -22.58 24.19
C GLU A 225 12.10 -22.41 22.78
N GLY A 226 12.58 -21.20 22.45
CA GLY A 226 13.14 -20.88 21.13
C GLY A 226 12.09 -20.75 20.03
N ARG A 227 10.83 -20.45 20.39
CA ARG A 227 9.76 -20.15 19.43
C ARG A 227 9.49 -18.66 19.38
N GLU A 228 9.68 -18.09 18.20
CA GLU A 228 9.39 -16.69 17.90
C GLU A 228 8.12 -16.61 17.05
N ASP A 229 7.14 -15.80 17.47
CA ASP A 229 6.05 -15.36 16.60
C ASP A 229 6.51 -14.10 15.85
N HIS A 230 6.58 -14.17 14.52
CA HIS A 230 6.89 -13.01 13.67
C HIS A 230 5.61 -12.28 13.24
N TYR A 231 5.67 -10.95 13.22
CA TYR A 231 4.60 -10.08 12.74
C TYR A 231 5.15 -9.02 11.79
N VAL A 232 4.35 -8.68 10.77
CA VAL A 232 4.51 -7.46 9.98
C VAL A 232 3.41 -6.47 10.35
N VAL A 233 3.76 -5.20 10.45
CA VAL A 233 2.86 -4.11 10.88
C VAL A 233 2.76 -3.09 9.76
N ILE A 234 1.54 -2.88 9.26
CA ILE A 234 1.23 -1.95 8.16
C ILE A 234 0.20 -0.95 8.69
N GLY A 235 0.58 0.33 8.77
CA GLY A 235 -0.21 1.32 9.50
C GLY A 235 -0.29 0.90 10.96
N HIS A 236 -1.50 0.73 11.51
CA HIS A 236 -1.73 0.16 12.85
C HIS A 236 -2.01 -1.35 12.85
N SER A 237 -2.19 -1.97 11.68
CA SER A 237 -2.60 -3.36 11.55
C SER A 237 -1.40 -4.30 11.65
N ALA A 238 -1.41 -5.20 12.63
CA ALA A 238 -0.38 -6.22 12.81
C ALA A 238 -0.86 -7.59 12.29
N TYR A 239 -0.05 -8.21 11.45
CA TYR A 239 -0.33 -9.48 10.78
C TYR A 239 0.71 -10.51 11.18
N LYS A 240 0.27 -11.63 11.77
CA LYS A 240 1.15 -12.74 12.15
C LYS A 240 1.61 -13.51 10.91
N LEU A 241 2.87 -13.89 10.84
CA LEU A 241 3.40 -14.75 9.78
C LEU A 241 3.71 -16.16 10.32
N PRO A 242 3.62 -17.21 9.46
CA PRO A 242 3.12 -17.18 8.08
C PRO A 242 1.58 -17.05 7.97
N ASP A 243 0.86 -17.21 9.09
CA ASP A 243 -0.60 -17.32 9.18
C ASP A 243 -1.37 -16.34 8.27
N ALA A 244 -1.06 -15.04 8.29
CA ALA A 244 -1.76 -14.00 7.54
C ALA A 244 -1.53 -14.02 6.01
N LEU A 245 -0.56 -14.79 5.52
CA LEU A 245 -0.39 -15.10 4.10
C LEU A 245 -1.15 -16.36 3.70
N ASP A 246 -1.29 -17.32 4.63
CA ASP A 246 -1.96 -18.60 4.40
C ASP A 246 -3.49 -18.48 4.52
N ASP A 247 -3.99 -17.62 5.43
CA ASP A 247 -5.41 -17.25 5.54
C ASP A 247 -5.86 -16.16 4.56
N GLY A 248 -4.89 -15.54 3.86
CA GLY A 248 -5.10 -14.51 2.85
C GLY A 248 -5.42 -13.10 3.36
N SER A 249 -5.28 -12.82 4.65
CA SER A 249 -5.37 -11.45 5.23
C SER A 249 -4.42 -10.44 4.57
N LEU A 250 -3.32 -10.92 3.99
CA LEU A 250 -2.33 -10.13 3.22
C LEU A 250 -2.41 -10.35 1.69
N ALA A 251 -3.37 -11.14 1.18
CA ALA A 251 -3.48 -11.47 -0.25
C ALA A 251 -3.67 -10.23 -1.15
N TRP A 252 -4.21 -9.13 -0.60
CA TRP A 252 -4.33 -7.84 -1.28
C TRP A 252 -2.97 -7.26 -1.71
N LEU A 253 -1.86 -7.55 -1.00
CA LEU A 253 -0.51 -7.17 -1.41
C LEU A 253 -0.08 -7.85 -2.72
N GLY A 254 -0.66 -8.99 -3.08
CA GLY A 254 -0.49 -9.61 -4.39
C GLY A 254 -1.11 -8.79 -5.54
N GLY A 255 -1.99 -7.82 -5.26
CA GLY A 255 -2.44 -6.81 -6.24
C GLY A 255 -1.45 -5.68 -6.45
N PHE A 256 -0.52 -5.54 -5.50
CA PHE A 256 0.56 -4.59 -5.49
C PHE A 256 1.90 -5.19 -5.93
N SER A 257 1.99 -6.45 -6.39
CA SER A 257 3.24 -7.07 -6.87
C SER A 257 3.67 -6.57 -8.26
N SER A 258 3.86 -5.26 -8.35
CA SER A 258 4.20 -4.48 -9.54
C SER A 258 5.50 -3.71 -9.36
N GLY A 259 6.17 -3.38 -10.47
CA GLY A 259 7.28 -2.43 -10.50
C GLY A 259 6.88 -0.97 -10.24
N LEU A 260 5.58 -0.72 -9.97
CA LEU A 260 5.02 0.56 -9.52
C LEU A 260 4.60 0.52 -8.04
N THR A 261 5.01 -0.52 -7.29
CA THR A 261 4.86 -0.59 -5.84
C THR A 261 6.21 -0.86 -5.20
N GLU A 262 6.43 -0.28 -4.02
CA GLU A 262 7.55 -0.60 -3.14
C GLU A 262 7.04 -0.97 -1.74
N ILE A 263 7.52 -2.08 -1.19
CA ILE A 263 7.54 -2.30 0.26
C ILE A 263 8.69 -1.48 0.82
N VAL A 264 8.42 -0.62 1.80
CA VAL A 264 9.41 0.21 2.48
C VAL A 264 9.50 -0.23 3.95
N PHE A 265 10.62 -0.83 4.33
CA PHE A 265 10.87 -1.32 5.67
C PHE A 265 11.34 -0.18 6.60
N LEU A 266 10.62 0.03 7.70
CA LEU A 266 10.88 1.10 8.68
C LEU A 266 11.55 0.59 9.97
N GLY A 267 12.07 -0.64 9.97
CA GLY A 267 12.74 -1.24 11.12
C GLY A 267 11.81 -2.08 12.01
N GLU A 268 12.42 -2.68 13.03
CA GLU A 268 11.69 -3.40 14.08
C GLU A 268 10.93 -2.42 14.98
N THR A 269 9.80 -2.85 15.53
CA THR A 269 8.99 -2.10 16.51
C THR A 269 8.98 -2.80 17.87
N TRP A 270 8.95 -2.01 18.93
CA TRP A 270 8.97 -2.48 20.32
C TRP A 270 7.91 -1.75 21.13
N SER A 271 7.46 -2.36 22.22
CA SER A 271 6.43 -1.81 23.12
C SER A 271 6.78 -2.10 24.59
N ASN A 272 6.49 -1.14 25.47
CA ASN A 272 6.64 -1.25 26.91
C ASN A 272 5.33 -0.84 27.59
N ALA A 273 4.54 -1.83 28.02
CA ALA A 273 3.22 -1.63 28.61
C ALA A 273 3.27 -0.88 29.94
N ASP A 274 4.23 -1.20 30.82
CA ASP A 274 4.38 -0.56 32.14
C ASP A 274 4.64 0.95 32.03
N ARG A 275 5.39 1.36 31.00
CA ARG A 275 5.68 2.77 30.69
C ARG A 275 4.66 3.42 29.76
N ARG A 276 3.64 2.68 29.29
CA ARG A 276 2.69 3.10 28.24
C ARG A 276 3.39 3.79 27.06
N THR A 277 4.47 3.18 26.54
CA THR A 277 5.24 3.72 25.43
C THR A 277 5.68 2.63 24.45
N ASN A 278 6.01 3.03 23.23
CA ASN A 278 6.49 2.19 22.13
C ASN A 278 7.36 3.06 21.19
N LYS A 279 8.01 2.43 20.20
CA LYS A 279 8.88 3.12 19.23
C LYS A 279 8.26 4.39 18.61
N ARG A 280 6.98 4.32 18.23
CA ARG A 280 6.26 5.45 17.60
C ARG A 280 5.98 6.57 18.60
N ILE A 281 5.55 6.25 19.82
CA ILE A 281 5.32 7.22 20.89
C ILE A 281 6.63 7.93 21.25
N GLU A 282 7.73 7.18 21.47
CA GLU A 282 9.03 7.77 21.83
C GLU A 282 9.53 8.73 20.75
N PHE A 283 9.40 8.36 19.47
CA PHE A 283 9.71 9.25 18.35
C PHE A 283 8.81 10.50 18.34
N PHE A 284 7.50 10.35 18.49
CA PHE A 284 6.58 11.50 18.50
C PHE A 284 6.85 12.45 19.68
N GLU A 285 7.31 11.95 20.83
CA GLU A 285 7.73 12.79 21.95
C GLU A 285 9.05 13.52 21.68
N ALA A 286 10.04 12.82 21.10
CA ALA A 286 11.36 13.38 20.78
C ALA A 286 11.27 14.52 19.73
N GLU A 287 10.50 14.31 18.66
CA GLU A 287 10.27 15.30 17.59
C GLU A 287 9.18 16.35 17.93
N GLY A 288 8.64 16.31 19.16
CA GLY A 288 7.72 17.35 19.66
C GLY A 288 6.25 17.21 19.23
N PHE A 289 5.87 16.14 18.54
CA PHE A 289 4.49 15.80 18.17
C PHE A 289 3.63 15.30 19.34
N ARG A 290 3.60 16.04 20.46
CA ARG A 290 2.95 15.63 21.73
C ARG A 290 1.51 15.13 21.57
N ALA A 291 0.67 15.85 20.81
CA ALA A 291 -0.71 15.43 20.57
C ALA A 291 -0.82 14.07 19.86
N ALA A 292 0.10 13.76 18.95
CA ALA A 292 0.17 12.46 18.28
C ALA A 292 0.68 11.37 19.22
N ALA A 293 1.67 11.68 20.07
CA ALA A 293 2.15 10.77 21.11
C ALA A 293 1.03 10.39 22.10
N ASP A 294 0.26 11.39 22.56
CA ASP A 294 -0.85 11.19 23.50
C ASP A 294 -2.00 10.38 22.85
N ALA A 295 -2.44 10.74 21.65
CA ALA A 295 -3.44 9.99 20.91
C ALA A 295 -3.01 8.54 20.60
N TYR A 296 -1.74 8.34 20.22
CA TYR A 296 -1.20 6.99 19.99
C TYR A 296 -1.06 6.20 21.30
N ARG A 297 -0.73 6.85 22.41
CA ARG A 297 -0.66 6.23 23.74
C ARG A 297 -2.02 5.75 24.23
N ASP A 298 -3.07 6.53 24.05
CA ASP A 298 -4.42 6.13 24.45
C ASP A 298 -5.03 5.10 23.49
N TYR A 299 -4.60 5.07 22.23
CA TYR A 299 -4.92 3.98 21.29
C TYR A 299 -4.21 2.66 21.64
N ALA A 300 -2.90 2.70 21.90
CA ALA A 300 -2.06 1.51 22.14
C ALA A 300 -2.16 0.96 23.57
N PHE A 301 -2.43 1.83 24.55
CA PHE A 301 -2.57 1.50 25.97
C PHE A 301 -3.90 2.03 26.52
N PRO A 302 -5.05 1.56 26.00
CA PRO A 302 -6.35 2.16 26.28
C PRO A 302 -6.86 1.84 27.69
N THR A 303 -7.32 2.87 28.40
CA THR A 303 -8.07 2.72 29.65
C THR A 303 -9.52 2.28 29.38
N ILE A 304 -10.16 1.60 30.34
CA ILE A 304 -11.59 1.22 30.26
C ILE A 304 -12.39 2.28 31.03
N GLY A 305 -13.53 2.75 30.50
CA GLY A 305 -14.29 3.76 31.24
C GLY A 305 -15.66 4.24 30.72
N THR A 306 -16.12 3.88 29.50
CA THR A 306 -17.40 4.40 28.98
C THR A 306 -18.59 3.42 29.16
N PRO A 307 -19.79 3.90 29.55
CA PRO A 307 -20.96 3.03 29.76
C PRO A 307 -21.42 2.26 28.51
N GLU A 308 -21.36 2.88 27.33
CA GLU A 308 -21.74 2.25 26.06
C GLU A 308 -20.86 1.02 25.75
N LEU A 309 -19.55 1.16 26.01
CA LEU A 309 -18.58 0.08 25.86
C LEU A 309 -18.89 -1.07 26.83
N THR A 310 -19.36 -0.76 28.04
CA THR A 310 -19.78 -1.77 29.03
C THR A 310 -20.97 -2.61 28.53
N ALA A 311 -21.93 -2.00 27.80
CA ALA A 311 -23.08 -2.73 27.25
C ALA A 311 -22.70 -3.67 26.10
N VAL A 312 -21.78 -3.24 25.23
CA VAL A 312 -21.22 -4.10 24.15
C VAL A 312 -20.38 -5.24 24.75
N TYR A 313 -19.55 -4.91 25.74
CA TYR A 313 -18.72 -5.86 26.47
C TYR A 313 -19.56 -6.96 27.14
N ALA A 314 -20.64 -6.60 27.85
CA ALA A 314 -21.52 -7.56 28.50
C ALA A 314 -22.07 -8.62 27.52
N LYS A 315 -22.55 -8.19 26.35
CA LYS A 315 -23.04 -9.10 25.29
C LYS A 315 -21.95 -10.04 24.75
N LEU A 316 -20.70 -9.58 24.66
CA LEU A 316 -19.58 -10.41 24.23
C LEU A 316 -19.17 -11.44 25.30
N ILE A 317 -19.23 -11.07 26.59
CA ILE A 317 -19.05 -12.02 27.70
C ILE A 317 -20.16 -13.07 27.71
N GLU A 318 -21.41 -12.68 27.50
CA GLU A 318 -22.56 -13.61 27.34
C GLU A 318 -22.37 -14.55 26.14
N ALA A 319 -21.75 -14.06 25.05
CA ALA A 319 -21.35 -14.86 23.89
C ALA A 319 -20.06 -15.69 24.09
N GLY A 320 -19.53 -15.78 25.31
CA GLY A 320 -18.41 -16.67 25.67
C GLY A 320 -17.00 -16.12 25.41
N TYR A 321 -16.85 -14.83 25.12
CA TYR A 321 -15.53 -14.22 24.93
C TYR A 321 -14.77 -14.08 26.27
N SER A 322 -13.44 -14.22 26.22
CA SER A 322 -12.58 -13.83 27.35
C SER A 322 -12.63 -12.31 27.56
N ARG A 323 -12.35 -11.84 28.78
CA ARG A 323 -12.43 -10.40 29.12
C ARG A 323 -11.63 -9.51 28.18
N GLU A 324 -10.34 -9.82 27.99
CA GLU A 324 -9.45 -9.07 27.09
C GLU A 324 -9.99 -9.01 25.65
N ARG A 325 -10.46 -10.15 25.10
CA ARG A 325 -11.02 -10.20 23.74
C ARG A 325 -12.34 -9.42 23.64
N ALA A 326 -13.18 -9.49 24.66
CA ALA A 326 -14.43 -8.74 24.73
C ALA A 326 -14.17 -7.23 24.84
N GLU A 327 -13.21 -6.79 25.64
CA GLU A 327 -12.80 -5.38 25.76
C GLU A 327 -12.26 -4.85 24.45
N GLN A 328 -11.32 -5.56 23.81
CA GLN A 328 -10.76 -5.19 22.52
C GLN A 328 -11.88 -5.11 21.46
N ARG A 329 -12.67 -6.17 21.28
CA ARG A 329 -13.73 -6.21 20.26
C ARG A 329 -14.85 -5.18 20.53
N SER A 330 -15.11 -4.80 21.78
CA SER A 330 -16.02 -3.70 22.12
C SER A 330 -15.49 -2.33 21.67
N ARG A 331 -14.20 -2.05 21.90
CA ARG A 331 -13.56 -0.81 21.42
C ARG A 331 -13.62 -0.71 19.90
N TYR A 332 -13.27 -1.79 19.22
CA TYR A 332 -13.33 -1.89 17.76
C TYR A 332 -14.76 -1.73 17.23
N ALA A 333 -15.76 -2.37 17.83
CA ALA A 333 -17.16 -2.24 17.42
C ALA A 333 -17.70 -0.81 17.59
N MET A 334 -17.37 -0.14 18.70
CA MET A 334 -17.76 1.26 18.93
C MET A 334 -17.10 2.21 17.94
N ALA A 335 -15.81 2.03 17.64
CA ALA A 335 -15.11 2.83 16.63
C ALA A 335 -15.69 2.58 15.23
N GLN A 336 -15.90 1.33 14.84
CA GLN A 336 -16.52 0.93 13.57
C GLN A 336 -17.89 1.54 13.35
N LEU A 337 -18.74 1.57 14.38
CA LEU A 337 -20.06 2.22 14.31
C LEU A 337 -19.90 3.73 14.02
N LYS A 338 -19.07 4.43 14.79
CA LYS A 338 -18.86 5.88 14.63
C LYS A 338 -18.32 6.25 13.26
N VAL A 339 -17.31 5.55 12.75
CA VAL A 339 -16.74 5.86 11.41
C VAL A 339 -17.69 5.48 10.28
N SER A 340 -18.49 4.42 10.45
CA SER A 340 -19.52 4.04 9.46
C SER A 340 -20.64 5.07 9.40
N GLU A 341 -21.14 5.52 10.56
CA GLU A 341 -22.15 6.57 10.65
C GLU A 341 -21.65 7.89 10.04
N ALA A 342 -20.45 8.34 10.41
CA ALA A 342 -19.85 9.56 9.87
C ALA A 342 -19.58 9.48 8.36
N LEU A 343 -19.13 8.33 7.83
CA LEU A 343 -18.96 8.17 6.38
C LEU A 343 -20.32 8.21 5.66
N LEU A 344 -21.33 7.49 6.16
CA LEU A 344 -22.67 7.49 5.56
C LEU A 344 -23.36 8.87 5.62
N ALA A 345 -23.06 9.68 6.64
CA ALA A 345 -23.59 11.04 6.80
C ALA A 345 -22.91 12.10 5.91
N GLY A 346 -21.72 11.82 5.35
CA GLY A 346 -20.90 12.85 4.68
C GLY A 346 -19.89 13.56 5.59
N GLU A 347 -19.77 13.14 6.84
CA GLU A 347 -19.15 13.89 7.95
C GLU A 347 -17.84 13.26 8.46
N LEU A 348 -17.29 12.26 7.77
CA LEU A 348 -16.07 11.54 8.17
C LEU A 348 -14.87 12.48 8.45
N GLU A 349 -14.77 13.59 7.71
CA GLU A 349 -13.71 14.60 7.90
C GLU A 349 -14.00 15.64 8.99
N ALA A 350 -15.20 15.65 9.61
CA ALA A 350 -15.62 16.72 10.50
C ALA A 350 -14.88 16.72 11.86
N ALA A 351 -14.50 15.54 12.36
CA ALA A 351 -13.76 15.37 13.61
C ALA A 351 -12.65 14.30 13.51
N PRO A 352 -11.55 14.55 12.75
CA PRO A 352 -10.51 13.55 12.52
C PRO A 352 -9.87 13.05 13.83
N GLY A 353 -9.68 13.92 14.82
CA GLY A 353 -9.13 13.54 16.13
C GLY A 353 -10.03 12.62 16.98
N GLU A 354 -11.32 12.49 16.64
CA GLU A 354 -12.26 11.59 17.34
C GLU A 354 -12.61 10.34 16.53
N LEU A 355 -12.58 10.44 15.20
CA LEU A 355 -12.98 9.39 14.27
C LEU A 355 -11.79 8.58 13.72
N TYR A 356 -10.62 9.20 13.54
CA TYR A 356 -9.51 8.56 12.83
C TYR A 356 -8.55 7.85 13.80
N PRO A 357 -8.03 6.66 13.45
CA PRO A 357 -6.86 6.10 14.11
C PRO A 357 -5.69 7.10 14.16
N PRO A 358 -4.85 7.12 15.22
CA PRO A 358 -3.91 8.22 15.46
C PRO A 358 -2.99 8.64 14.30
N LEU A 359 -2.44 7.68 13.55
CA LEU A 359 -1.60 7.99 12.37
C LEU A 359 -2.35 8.73 11.24
N LEU A 360 -3.65 8.50 11.08
CA LEU A 360 -4.50 9.26 10.15
C LEU A 360 -4.95 10.61 10.74
N ALA A 361 -5.18 10.68 12.06
CA ALA A 361 -5.51 11.93 12.74
C ALA A 361 -4.31 12.91 12.78
N HIS A 362 -3.08 12.38 12.78
CA HIS A 362 -1.84 13.15 12.87
C HIS A 362 -0.88 12.85 11.70
N PRO A 363 -1.27 13.13 10.44
CA PRO A 363 -0.53 12.72 9.25
C PRO A 363 0.87 13.35 9.17
N ASN A 364 1.07 14.55 9.73
CA ASN A 364 2.39 15.20 9.77
C ASN A 364 3.37 14.46 10.69
N ALA A 365 2.91 13.96 11.84
CA ALA A 365 3.74 13.20 12.76
C ALA A 365 4.11 11.84 12.15
N TRP A 366 3.13 11.16 11.55
CA TRP A 366 3.38 9.91 10.83
C TRP A 366 4.33 10.08 9.65
N LYS A 367 4.13 11.12 8.82
CA LYS A 367 5.04 11.43 7.71
C LYS A 367 6.47 11.67 8.20
N SER A 368 6.65 12.43 9.28
CA SER A 368 7.97 12.67 9.86
C SER A 368 8.63 11.39 10.39
N TYR A 369 7.85 10.44 10.92
CA TYR A 369 8.33 9.11 11.33
C TYR A 369 8.82 8.30 10.13
N VAL A 370 8.01 8.24 9.07
CA VAL A 370 8.35 7.55 7.83
C VAL A 370 9.62 8.14 7.21
N GLU A 371 9.70 9.47 7.05
CA GLU A 371 10.86 10.15 6.46
C GLU A 371 12.15 9.94 7.26
N HIS A 372 12.05 9.81 8.59
CA HIS A 372 13.18 9.49 9.46
C HIS A 372 13.69 8.07 9.21
N PHE A 373 12.85 7.05 9.35
CA PHE A 373 13.28 5.64 9.21
C PHE A 373 13.57 5.23 7.76
N GLU A 374 12.93 5.84 6.75
CA GLU A 374 13.29 5.67 5.34
C GLU A 374 14.72 6.18 5.07
N LYS A 375 15.13 7.27 5.74
CA LYS A 375 16.48 7.84 5.64
C LYS A 375 17.53 7.04 6.41
N GLU A 376 17.17 6.41 7.54
CA GLU A 376 18.07 5.52 8.28
C GLU A 376 18.39 4.22 7.53
N GLN A 377 17.52 3.78 6.60
CA GLN A 377 17.65 2.54 5.83
C GLN A 377 17.98 1.30 6.71
N PRO A 378 17.13 0.96 7.69
CA PRO A 378 17.37 -0.19 8.57
C PRO A 378 17.46 -1.49 7.75
N ASP A 379 18.43 -2.35 8.06
CA ASP A 379 18.56 -3.67 7.44
C ASP A 379 17.44 -4.61 7.97
N PRO A 380 16.59 -5.22 7.10
CA PRO A 380 15.54 -6.14 7.55
C PRO A 380 16.08 -7.46 8.14
N PRO A 381 15.37 -8.08 9.09
CA PRO A 381 15.77 -9.38 9.64
C PRO A 381 15.66 -10.49 8.59
N LYS A 382 16.49 -11.54 8.70
CA LYS A 382 16.58 -12.60 7.68
C LYS A 382 15.26 -13.34 7.41
N TRP A 383 14.39 -13.43 8.40
CA TRP A 383 13.07 -14.05 8.24
C TRP A 383 12.14 -13.21 7.36
N PHE A 384 12.26 -11.88 7.37
CA PHE A 384 11.40 -10.97 6.60
C PHE A 384 11.48 -11.23 5.08
N TYR A 385 12.67 -11.53 4.59
CA TYR A 385 12.87 -11.96 3.20
C TYR A 385 12.09 -13.24 2.90
N ARG A 386 12.33 -14.31 3.66
CA ARG A 386 11.82 -15.66 3.37
C ARG A 386 10.34 -15.84 3.65
N GLU A 387 9.85 -15.23 4.71
CA GLU A 387 8.49 -15.43 5.23
C GLU A 387 7.50 -14.41 4.67
N PHE A 388 7.97 -13.25 4.17
CA PHE A 388 7.12 -12.17 3.66
C PHE A 388 7.44 -11.78 2.21
N LEU A 389 8.63 -11.25 1.94
CA LEU A 389 8.97 -10.69 0.61
C LEU A 389 8.97 -11.73 -0.51
N ASP A 390 9.66 -12.86 -0.30
CA ASP A 390 9.77 -13.96 -1.26
C ASP A 390 8.39 -14.57 -1.55
N ARG A 391 7.55 -14.70 -0.52
CA ARG A 391 6.18 -15.25 -0.63
C ARG A 391 5.22 -14.34 -1.42
N LEU A 392 5.47 -13.03 -1.44
CA LEU A 392 4.67 -12.03 -2.14
C LEU A 392 5.26 -11.61 -3.50
N GLY A 393 6.45 -12.08 -3.85
CA GLY A 393 7.12 -11.73 -5.12
C GLY A 393 7.73 -10.33 -5.13
N PHE A 394 8.18 -9.82 -3.98
CA PHE A 394 8.97 -8.59 -3.86
C PHE A 394 10.47 -8.94 -3.81
N ASP A 395 10.95 -9.63 -4.86
CA ASP A 395 12.27 -10.25 -4.94
C ASP A 395 13.43 -9.29 -5.28
N ARG A 396 13.13 -8.01 -5.51
CA ARG A 396 14.09 -7.00 -5.99
C ARG A 396 14.21 -5.85 -5.03
N MET A 397 15.39 -5.66 -4.45
CA MET A 397 15.75 -4.40 -3.79
C MET A 397 15.62 -3.24 -4.79
N ALA A 398 15.06 -2.11 -4.35
CA ALA A 398 14.86 -0.96 -5.21
C ALA A 398 16.20 -0.32 -5.59
N ILE A 399 16.36 -0.05 -6.87
CA ILE A 399 17.50 0.70 -7.42
C ILE A 399 17.14 2.18 -7.40
N GLU A 400 17.81 2.95 -6.55
CA GLU A 400 17.73 4.41 -6.59
C GLU A 400 18.82 4.95 -7.51
N ALA A 401 18.38 5.53 -8.64
CA ALA A 401 19.24 6.24 -9.56
C ALA A 401 19.43 7.68 -9.06
N THR A 402 20.51 7.95 -8.32
CA THR A 402 20.85 9.32 -7.96
C THR A 402 21.42 10.05 -9.18
N ILE A 403 20.65 10.97 -9.75
CA ILE A 403 21.16 11.97 -10.69
C ILE A 403 21.79 13.09 -9.85
N GLN A 404 23.11 13.25 -9.93
CA GLN A 404 23.84 14.40 -9.38
C GLN A 404 23.91 15.54 -10.40
#